data_AF-A0A2T4WMZ7-F1
#
_entry.id   AF-A0A2T4WMZ7-F1
#
_cell.length_a   1.000
_cell.length_b   1.000
_cell.length_c   1.000
_cell.angle_alpha   90.00
_cell.angle_beta   90.00
_cell.angle_gamma   90.00
#
_symmetry.space_group_name_H-M   'P 1'
#
loop_
_entity.id
_entity.type
_entity.pdbx_description
1 polymer ?
#
loop_
_entity_poly.entity_id
_entity_poly.type
_entity_poly.pdbx_seq_one_letter_code
_entity_poly.pdbx_strand_id
1 'polypeptide(L)'
;MAQSPRSLNVNLELLESHPKKEWLLANLRKQLAKDLNCPEEEVPTEDLENWLHHRLDQYRIQAQSFTDLFYRIDLAEKYLSENNREIARAILKREAIKVYFRAQYSGLI
;
A
#
# COMPACT_ATOMS: atom_id res chain seq x y z
N MET A 1 12.09 -27.10 10.92
CA MET A 1 11.83 -26.54 9.57
C MET A 1 10.86 -25.39 9.74
N ALA A 2 11.35 -24.15 9.69
CA ALA A 2 10.50 -22.97 9.79
C ALA A 2 9.60 -22.94 8.56
N GLN A 3 8.29 -23.10 8.75
CA GLN A 3 7.32 -22.90 7.68
C GLN A 3 7.45 -21.44 7.24
N SER A 4 7.98 -21.22 6.03
CA SER A 4 7.82 -19.95 5.35
C SER A 4 6.32 -19.62 5.41
N PRO A 5 5.92 -18.43 5.90
CA PRO A 5 4.52 -18.07 5.91
C PRO A 5 4.05 -18.21 4.47
N ARG A 6 3.17 -19.19 4.23
CA ARG A 6 2.57 -19.45 2.92
C ARG A 6 2.24 -18.10 2.33
N SER A 7 2.68 -17.85 1.11
CA SER A 7 2.41 -16.66 0.31
C SER A 7 0.94 -16.28 0.44
N LEU A 8 0.62 -15.54 1.51
CA LEU A 8 -0.68 -15.00 1.73
C LEU A 8 -0.77 -13.97 0.62
N ASN A 9 -1.64 -14.23 -0.35
CA ASN A 9 -2.13 -13.20 -1.24
C ASN A 9 -2.94 -12.22 -0.40
N VAL A 10 -2.28 -11.53 0.53
CA VAL A 10 -2.83 -10.35 1.17
C VAL A 10 -2.88 -9.31 0.07
N ASN A 11 -4.10 -9.06 -0.37
CA ASN A 11 -4.54 -8.00 -1.26
C ASN A 11 -5.54 -7.14 -0.47
N LEU A 12 -6.02 -6.06 -1.08
CA LEU A 12 -7.09 -5.24 -0.51
C LEU A 12 -8.28 -6.11 -0.05
N GLU A 13 -8.62 -7.14 -0.83
CA GLU A 13 -9.73 -8.07 -0.55
C GLU A 13 -9.58 -8.80 0.80
N LEU A 14 -8.35 -9.10 1.24
CA LEU A 14 -8.13 -9.69 2.57
C LEU A 14 -8.46 -8.69 3.70
N LEU A 15 -8.16 -7.40 3.51
CA LEU A 15 -8.55 -6.38 4.48
C LEU A 15 -10.07 -6.19 4.48
N GLU A 16 -10.69 -6.17 3.31
CA GLU A 16 -12.13 -5.94 3.13
C GLU A 16 -13.00 -7.09 3.67
N SER A 17 -12.48 -8.32 3.62
CA SER A 17 -13.16 -9.50 4.16
C SER A 17 -12.96 -9.69 5.68
N HIS A 18 -12.09 -8.92 6.31
CA HIS A 18 -11.78 -9.07 7.74
C HIS A 18 -12.86 -8.44 8.64
N PRO A 19 -13.20 -9.03 9.81
CA PRO A 19 -14.15 -8.44 10.75
C PRO A 19 -13.78 -7.02 11.22
N LYS A 20 -12.48 -6.71 11.26
CA LYS A 20 -11.93 -5.38 11.57
C LYS A 20 -11.57 -4.56 10.33
N LYS A 21 -12.24 -4.76 9.19
CA LYS A 21 -11.94 -4.08 7.92
C LYS A 21 -11.84 -2.56 8.06
N GLU A 22 -12.74 -1.92 8.81
CA GLU A 22 -12.75 -0.46 8.95
C GLU A 22 -11.46 0.04 9.62
N TRP A 23 -11.02 -0.64 10.67
CA TRP A 23 -9.77 -0.32 11.35
C TRP A 23 -8.55 -0.59 10.44
N LEU A 24 -8.55 -1.70 9.70
CA LEU A 24 -7.48 -2.04 8.78
C LEU A 24 -7.38 -1.05 7.60
N LEU A 25 -8.50 -0.67 7.00
CA LEU A 25 -8.56 0.31 5.92
C LEU A 25 -8.15 1.71 6.41
N ALA A 26 -8.55 2.12 7.61
CA ALA A 26 -8.08 3.37 8.20
C ALA A 26 -6.56 3.37 8.42
N ASN A 27 -5.98 2.26 8.89
CA ASN A 27 -4.53 2.15 9.04
C ASN A 27 -3.79 2.08 7.70
N LEU A 28 -4.39 1.47 6.67
CA LEU A 28 -3.88 1.49 5.31
C LEU A 28 -3.81 2.93 4.78
N ARG A 29 -4.87 3.72 4.96
CA ARG A 29 -4.88 5.13 4.54
C ARG A 29 -3.80 5.95 5.23
N LYS A 30 -3.63 5.77 6.55
CA LYS A 30 -2.55 6.40 7.32
C LYS A 30 -1.16 6.03 6.83
N GLN A 31 -0.96 4.76 6.51
CA GLN A 31 0.31 4.26 6.02
C GLN A 31 0.60 4.81 4.62
N LEU A 32 -0.38 4.82 3.71
CA LEU A 32 -0.25 5.44 2.38
C LEU A 32 0.05 6.93 2.45
N ALA A 33 -0.64 7.67 3.32
CA ALA A 33 -0.42 9.10 3.54
C ALA A 33 1.03 9.38 3.96
N LYS A 34 1.53 8.61 4.94
CA LYS A 34 2.91 8.69 5.41
C LYS A 34 3.91 8.39 4.29
N ASP A 35 3.70 7.31 3.54
CA ASP A 35 4.66 6.86 2.54
C ASP A 35 4.67 7.77 1.31
N LEU A 36 3.50 8.26 0.89
CA LEU A 36 3.36 9.21 -0.21
C LEU A 36 3.67 10.66 0.20
N ASN A 37 4.00 10.88 1.48
CA ASN A 37 4.24 12.19 2.07
C ASN A 37 3.13 13.19 1.75
N CYS A 38 1.88 12.77 1.96
CA CYS A 38 0.70 13.60 1.79
C CYS A 38 -0.17 13.59 3.06
N PRO A 39 -1.05 14.58 3.24
CA PRO A 39 -2.06 14.56 4.28
C PRO A 39 -2.98 13.34 4.16
N GLU A 40 -3.40 12.77 5.29
CA GLU A 40 -4.36 11.65 5.34
C GLU A 40 -5.71 12.02 4.70
N GLU A 41 -6.07 13.30 4.78
CA GLU A 41 -7.29 13.88 4.19
C GLU A 41 -7.31 13.81 2.66
N GLU A 42 -6.14 13.76 2.02
CA GLU A 42 -6.04 13.60 0.56
C GLU A 42 -6.22 12.14 0.12
N VAL A 43 -6.11 11.16 1.03
CA VAL A 43 -6.24 9.74 0.72
C VAL A 43 -7.72 9.35 0.79
N PRO A 44 -8.36 8.98 -0.32
CA PRO A 44 -9.79 8.69 -0.34
C PRO A 44 -10.11 7.40 0.44
N THR A 45 -11.38 7.26 0.82
CA THR A 45 -11.91 6.04 1.43
C THR A 45 -12.25 4.97 0.41
N GLU A 46 -12.50 5.37 -0.84
CA GLU A 46 -12.91 4.54 -1.96
C GLU A 46 -11.95 4.74 -3.15
N ASP A 47 -11.95 3.80 -4.09
CA ASP A 47 -11.17 3.89 -5.35
C ASP A 47 -9.67 4.18 -5.18
N LEU A 48 -9.05 3.64 -4.12
CA LEU A 48 -7.63 3.82 -3.79
C LEU A 48 -6.69 3.50 -4.97
N GLU A 49 -6.98 2.48 -5.78
CA GLU A 49 -6.18 2.14 -6.97
C GLU A 49 -6.16 3.30 -7.97
N ASN A 50 -7.35 3.85 -8.28
CA ASN A 50 -7.48 4.90 -9.28
C ASN A 50 -6.87 6.21 -8.77
N TRP A 51 -7.11 6.56 -7.51
CA TRP A 51 -6.49 7.72 -6.89
C TRP A 51 -4.96 7.61 -6.88
N LEU A 52 -4.41 6.46 -6.50
CA LEU A 52 -2.97 6.26 -6.46
C LEU A 52 -2.36 6.28 -7.87
N HIS A 53 -3.04 5.70 -8.85
CA HIS A 53 -2.64 5.79 -10.26
C HIS A 53 -2.48 7.26 -10.71
N HIS A 54 -3.49 8.10 -10.45
CA HIS A 54 -3.42 9.53 -10.75
C HIS A 54 -2.34 10.25 -9.92
N ARG A 55 -2.17 9.88 -8.65
CA ARG A 55 -1.14 10.48 -7.79
C ARG A 55 0.27 10.17 -8.28
N LEU A 56 0.53 8.94 -8.72
CA LEU A 56 1.82 8.53 -9.29
C LEU A 56 2.12 9.24 -10.62
N ASP A 57 1.08 9.56 -11.40
CA ASP A 57 1.21 10.39 -12.60
C ASP A 57 1.69 11.81 -12.25
N GLN A 58 1.05 12.44 -11.25
CA GLN A 58 1.51 13.74 -10.72
C GLN A 58 2.89 13.67 -10.08
N TYR A 59 3.24 12.54 -9.44
CA TYR A 59 4.54 12.29 -8.84
C TYR A 59 5.68 12.35 -9.89
N ARG A 60 5.45 11.77 -11.08
CA ARG A 60 6.38 11.88 -12.23
C ARG A 60 6.51 13.33 -12.70
N ILE A 61 5.39 14.05 -12.82
CA ILE A 61 5.36 15.42 -13.31
C ILE A 61 6.12 16.36 -12.37
N GLN A 62 6.04 16.13 -11.06
CA GLN A 62 6.74 16.92 -10.03
C GLN A 62 8.23 16.54 -9.88
N ALA A 63 8.78 15.73 -10.79
CA ALA A 63 10.15 15.24 -10.76
C ALA A 63 10.55 14.54 -9.44
N GLN A 64 9.58 13.97 -8.72
CA GLN A 64 9.87 13.18 -7.53
C GLN A 64 10.38 11.80 -7.93
N SER A 65 11.39 11.31 -7.20
CA SER A 65 12.08 10.06 -7.49
C SER A 65 11.24 8.85 -7.07
N PHE A 66 10.86 8.01 -8.03
CA PHE A 66 10.22 6.73 -7.71
C PHE A 66 11.14 5.80 -6.94
N THR A 67 12.45 5.89 -7.15
CA THR A 67 13.40 5.08 -6.39
C THR A 67 13.31 5.38 -4.90
N ASP A 68 13.19 6.66 -4.52
CA ASP A 68 12.99 7.07 -3.13
C ASP A 68 11.64 6.61 -2.58
N LEU A 69 10.58 6.71 -3.38
CA LEU A 69 9.25 6.22 -3.00
C LEU A 69 9.28 4.70 -2.76
N PHE A 70 9.91 3.95 -3.66
CA PHE A 70 9.97 2.50 -3.63
C PHE A 70 10.81 2.02 -2.45
N TYR A 71 11.93 2.69 -2.17
CA TYR A 71 12.72 2.41 -0.98
C TYR A 71 11.91 2.60 0.32
N ARG A 72 11.13 3.69 0.40
CA ARG A 72 10.28 3.98 1.57
C ARG A 72 9.16 2.96 1.75
N ILE A 73 8.52 2.57 0.66
CA ILE A 73 7.44 1.58 0.61
C ILE A 73 7.98 0.15 0.65
N ASP A 74 9.31 -0.05 0.61
CA ASP A 74 9.93 -1.37 0.49
C ASP A 74 9.29 -2.17 -0.66
N LEU A 75 9.20 -1.51 -1.81
CA LEU A 75 8.72 -2.03 -3.08
C LEU A 75 9.91 -2.37 -3.98
N ALA A 76 9.86 -3.52 -4.64
CA ALA A 76 10.96 -3.98 -5.47
C ALA A 76 11.20 -3.06 -6.68
N GLU A 77 12.46 -2.78 -7.00
CA GLU A 77 12.84 -1.92 -8.13
C GLU A 77 12.37 -2.44 -9.49
N LYS A 78 12.05 -3.74 -9.61
CA LYS A 78 11.44 -4.31 -10.84
C LYS A 78 10.15 -3.59 -11.26
N TYR A 79 9.46 -2.94 -10.33
CA TYR A 79 8.25 -2.17 -10.63
C TYR A 79 8.55 -0.81 -11.29
N LEU A 80 9.81 -0.35 -11.34
CA LEU A 80 10.18 0.94 -11.92
C LEU A 80 9.94 0.98 -13.44
N SER A 81 10.06 -0.17 -14.11
CA SER A 81 9.76 -0.34 -15.53
C SER A 81 8.28 -0.56 -15.82
N GLU A 82 7.45 -0.74 -14.79
CA GLU A 82 6.02 -1.02 -14.95
C GLU A 82 5.22 0.27 -15.16
N ASN A 83 3.99 0.10 -15.65
CA ASN A 83 3.07 1.22 -15.79
C ASN A 83 2.57 1.69 -14.40
N ASN A 84 2.12 2.95 -14.30
CA ASN A 84 1.67 3.54 -13.03
C ASN A 84 0.52 2.75 -12.36
N ARG A 85 -0.30 2.03 -13.14
CA ARG A 85 -1.41 1.23 -12.59
C ARG A 85 -0.90 -0.04 -11.90
N GLU A 86 0.06 -0.72 -12.50
CA GLU A 86 0.73 -1.87 -11.90
C GLU A 86 1.55 -1.47 -10.67
N ILE A 87 2.22 -0.30 -10.73
CA ILE A 87 2.87 0.29 -9.55
C ILE A 87 1.86 0.57 -8.44
N ALA A 88 0.71 1.20 -8.75
CA ALA A 88 -0.33 1.49 -7.77
C ALA A 88 -0.83 0.21 -7.08
N ARG A 89 -1.14 -0.83 -7.86
CA ARG A 89 -1.53 -2.14 -7.32
C ARG A 89 -0.47 -2.75 -6.43
N ALA A 90 0.80 -2.66 -6.84
CA ALA A 90 1.91 -3.22 -6.09
C ALA A 90 2.12 -2.49 -4.75
N ILE A 91 2.01 -1.15 -4.75
CA ILE A 91 2.04 -0.33 -3.53
C ILE A 91 0.88 -0.72 -2.60
N LEU A 92 -0.35 -0.73 -3.10
CA LEU A 92 -1.53 -1.07 -2.29
C LEU A 92 -1.40 -2.47 -1.68
N LYS A 93 -0.96 -3.44 -2.48
CA LYS A 93 -0.70 -4.80 -1.99
C LYS A 93 0.36 -4.81 -0.90
N ARG A 94 1.48 -4.10 -1.11
CA ARG A 94 2.60 -4.05 -0.15
C ARG A 94 2.17 -3.42 1.17
N GLU A 95 1.45 -2.32 1.13
CA GLU A 95 1.00 -1.63 2.34
C GLU A 95 -0.13 -2.38 3.05
N ALA A 96 -1.04 -3.02 2.31
CA ALA A 96 -2.05 -3.90 2.91
C ALA A 96 -1.41 -5.06 3.67
N ILE A 97 -0.37 -5.70 3.10
CA ILE A 97 0.44 -6.73 3.77
C ILE A 97 1.01 -6.20 5.08
N LYS A 98 1.68 -5.04 5.05
CA LYS A 98 2.33 -4.46 6.23
C LYS A 98 1.34 -4.15 7.33
N VAL A 99 0.20 -3.53 6.98
CA VAL A 99 -0.84 -3.18 7.95
C VAL A 99 -1.43 -4.43 8.58
N TYR A 100 -1.77 -5.44 7.77
CA TYR A 100 -2.31 -6.70 8.27
C TYR A 100 -1.33 -7.39 9.24
N PHE A 101 -0.07 -7.56 8.84
CA PHE A 101 0.92 -8.19 9.70
C PHE A 101 1.20 -7.39 10.96
N ARG A 102 1.30 -6.05 10.87
CA ARG A 102 1.47 -5.20 12.06
C ARG A 102 0.32 -5.41 13.04
N ALA A 103 -0.92 -5.47 12.54
CA ALA A 103 -2.09 -5.72 13.36
C ALA A 103 -2.07 -7.09 14.02
N GLN A 104 -1.74 -8.13 13.24
CA GLN A 104 -1.66 -9.52 13.72
C GLN A 104 -0.58 -9.69 14.80
N TYR A 105 0.63 -9.17 14.58
CA TYR A 105 1.72 -9.27 15.55
C TYR A 105 1.50 -8.40 16.80
N SER A 106 0.66 -7.36 16.71
CA SER A 106 0.29 -6.52 17.85
C SER A 106 -0.89 -7.09 18.65
N GLY A 107 -1.47 -8.23 18.24
CA GLY A 107 -2.67 -8.81 18.86
C GLY A 107 -3.94 -7.98 18.62
N LEU A 108 -3.92 -7.09 17.62
CA LEU A 108 -5.06 -6.24 17.27
C LEU A 108 -6.05 -6.97 16.36
N ILE A 109 -5.62 -8.02 15.65
CA ILE A 109 -6.44 -8.96 14.89
C ILE A 109 -5.97 -10.39 15.13
#